data_AF-A0A840HAJ9-F1
#
_entry.id   AF-A0A840HAJ9-F1
#
_cell.length_a   1.000
_cell.length_b   1.000
_cell.length_c   1.000
_cell.angle_alpha   90.00
_cell.angle_beta   90.00
_cell.angle_gamma   90.00
#
_symmetry.space_group_name_H-M   'P 1'
#
loop_
_entity.id
_entity.type
_entity.pdbx_description
1 polymer ?
#
loop_
_entity_poly.entity_id
_entity_poly.type
_entity_poly.pdbx_seq_one_letter_code
_entity_poly.pdbx_strand_id
1 'polypeptide(L)' 'MRFVLVNGRTPWLKTFCMSCSEPIHAHYLREFSTGLPFCDHDCYAQYTERWIEKVRQSNQAAGFEGYR' A
#
# COMPACT_ATOMS: atom_id res chain seq x y z
N MET A 1 -5.71 -8.09 -2.14
CA MET A 1 -4.62 -7.96 -1.14
C MET A 1 -5.22 -8.10 0.26
N ARG A 2 -4.45 -8.47 1.30
CA ARG A 2 -4.93 -8.69 2.67
C ARG A 2 -4.24 -7.70 3.63
N PHE A 3 -4.95 -7.28 4.69
CA PHE A 3 -4.41 -6.39 5.72
C PHE A 3 -4.82 -6.85 7.12
N VAL A 4 -4.10 -6.34 8.12
CA VAL A 4 -4.39 -6.51 9.55
C VAL A 4 -4.75 -5.15 10.14
N LEU A 5 -5.85 -5.07 10.89
CA LEU A 5 -6.16 -3.92 11.73
C LEU A 5 -5.43 -4.04 13.06
N VAL A 6 -4.54 -3.09 13.34
CA VAL A 6 -3.77 -3.01 14.59
C VAL A 6 -4.54 -2.15 15.58
N ASN A 7 -5.18 -2.77 16.57
CA ASN A 7 -6.00 -2.06 17.55
C ASN A 7 -5.17 -1.48 18.70
N GLY A 8 -5.38 -0.19 19.00
CA GLY A 8 -5.03 0.44 20.27
C GLY A 8 -3.52 0.50 20.60
N ARG A 9 -2.66 0.20 19.63
CA ARG A 9 -1.20 0.31 19.77
C ARG A 9 -0.67 1.27 18.74
N THR A 10 -0.08 2.36 19.21
CA THR A 10 0.76 3.21 18.38
C THR A 10 2.09 2.47 18.14
N PRO A 11 2.60 2.40 16.89
CA PRO A 11 3.88 1.78 16.64
C PRO A 11 5.00 2.46 17.44
N TRP A 12 6.00 1.70 17.87
CA TRP A 12 7.08 2.18 18.76
C TRP A 12 7.91 3.33 18.14
N LEU A 13 7.97 3.39 16.81
CA LEU A 13 8.52 4.52 16.06
C LEU A 13 7.41 5.34 15.37
N LYS A 14 7.65 6.64 15.20
CA LYS A 14 6.84 7.50 14.33
C LYS A 14 6.76 6.86 12.96
N THR A 15 5.57 6.41 12.61
CA THR A 15 5.28 5.71 11.37
C THR A 15 4.35 6.58 10.54
N PHE A 16 4.57 6.64 9.23
CA PHE A 16 3.77 7.45 8.32
C PHE A 16 2.97 6.55 7.37
N CYS A 17 1.79 7.00 6.98
CA CYS A 17 0.93 6.31 6.03
C CYS A 17 1.58 6.27 4.66
N MET A 18 1.64 5.09 4.05
CA MET A 18 2.26 4.93 2.73
C MET A 18 1.46 5.57 1.58
N SER A 19 0.18 5.93 1.83
CA SER A 19 -0.68 6.58 0.82
C SER A 19 -0.66 8.11 0.91
N CYS A 20 -0.90 8.67 2.11
CA CYS A 20 -1.07 10.11 2.32
C CYS A 20 0.13 10.79 3.01
N SER A 21 1.15 10.03 3.42
CA SER A 21 2.33 10.55 4.13
C SER A 21 2.06 11.20 5.49
N GLU A 22 0.84 11.08 6.01
CA GLU A 22 0.49 11.58 7.33
C GLU A 22 0.97 10.65 8.46
N PRO A 23 1.25 11.18 9.67
CA PRO A 23 1.54 10.37 10.84
C PRO A 23 0.42 9.37 11.14
N ILE A 24 0.79 8.13 11.42
CA ILE A 24 -0.14 7.09 11.83
C ILE A 24 -0.43 7.21 13.31
N HIS A 25 -1.72 7.19 13.64
CA HIS A 25 -2.24 7.31 15.00
C HIS A 25 -2.56 5.93 15.60
N ALA A 26 -3.18 5.92 16.78
CA ALA A 26 -3.74 4.69 17.32
C ALA A 26 -4.81 4.15 16.36
N HIS A 27 -4.80 2.83 16.14
CA HIS A 27 -5.61 2.13 15.14
C HIS A 27 -5.19 2.41 13.70
N TYR A 28 -4.50 1.43 13.10
CA TYR A 28 -4.01 1.54 11.73
C TYR A 28 -4.05 0.20 11.01
N LEU A 29 -4.04 0.22 9.69
CA LEU A 29 -3.95 -0.99 8.87
C LEU A 29 -2.50 -1.28 8.52
N ARG A 30 -2.14 -2.56 8.53
CA ARG A 30 -0.86 -3.04 8.05
C ARG A 30 -1.08 -4.06 6.95
N GLU A 31 -0.56 -3.81 5.76
CA GLU A 31 -0.62 -4.77 4.65
C GLU A 31 0.20 -6.01 5.02
N PHE A 32 -0.36 -7.19 4.75
CA PHE A 32 0.13 -8.44 5.31
C PHE A 32 1.50 -8.87 4.74
N SER A 33 1.75 -8.62 3.45
CA SER A 33 2.91 -9.15 2.73
C SER A 33 4.14 -8.24 2.84
N THR A 34 3.91 -6.94 2.71
CA THR A 34 4.89 -5.85 2.66
C THR A 34 5.09 -5.21 4.02
N GLY A 35 4.13 -5.37 4.94
CA GLY A 35 4.15 -4.72 6.24
C GLY A 35 3.92 -3.21 6.18
N LEU A 36 3.49 -2.70 5.03
CA LEU A 36 3.27 -1.27 4.82
C LEU A 36 2.09 -0.77 5.67
N PRO A 37 2.23 0.39 6.32
CA PRO A 37 1.21 0.88 7.24
C PRO A 37 0.34 1.96 6.58
N PHE A 38 -0.95 1.96 6.91
CA PHE A 38 -1.98 2.83 6.36
C PHE A 38 -2.90 3.33 7.47
N CYS A 39 -3.42 4.55 7.34
CA CYS A 39 -4.37 5.09 8.30
C CYS A 39 -5.61 4.21 8.43
N ASP A 40 -6.18 3.85 7.29
CA ASP A 40 -7.49 3.21 7.17
C ASP A 40 -7.60 2.43 5.86
N HIS A 41 -8.81 1.91 5.62
CA HIS A 41 -9.14 1.14 4.42
C HIS A 41 -9.05 1.99 3.15
N ASP A 42 -9.39 3.28 3.21
CA ASP A 42 -9.41 4.14 2.02
C ASP A 42 -7.99 4.43 1.54
N CYS A 43 -7.07 4.70 2.47
CA CYS A 43 -5.65 4.83 2.16
C CYS A 43 -5.07 3.54 1.57
N TYR A 44 -5.50 2.39 2.10
CA TYR A 44 -5.09 1.07 1.61
C TYR A 44 -5.60 0.79 0.19
N ALA A 45 -6.88 1.08 -0.08
CA ALA A 45 -7.51 0.89 -1.37
C ALA A 45 -6.85 1.77 -2.45
N GLN A 46 -6.65 3.05 -2.16
CA GLN A 46 -5.98 3.99 -3.07
C GLN A 46 -4.55 3.54 -3.42
N TYR A 47 -3.79 3.05 -2.43
CA TYR A 47 -2.46 2.51 -2.69
C TYR A 47 -2.51 1.26 -3.58
N THR A 48 -3.45 0.37 -3.29
CA THR A 48 -3.65 -0.88 -4.05
C THR A 48 -4.01 -0.59 -5.50
N GLU A 49 -4.92 0.34 -5.77
CA GLU A 49 -5.30 0.75 -7.12
C GLU A 49 -4.12 1.31 -7.90
N ARG A 50 -3.37 2.25 -7.31
CA ARG A 50 -2.15 2.81 -7.94
C ARG A 50 -1.12 1.72 -8.24
N TRP A 51 -0.97 0.74 -7.36
CA TRP A 51 -0.03 -0.37 -7.57
C TRP A 51 -0.47 -1.29 -8.70
N ILE A 52 -1.76 -1.63 -8.76
CA ILE A 52 -2.36 -2.41 -9.87
C ILE A 52 -2.16 -1.69 -11.20
N GLU A 53 -2.39 -0.37 -11.23
CA GLU A 53 -2.19 0.42 -12.44
C GLU A 53 -0.73 0.44 -12.90
N LYS A 54 0.23 0.62 -11.98
CA LYS A 54 1.66 0.53 -12.30
C LYS A 54 2.04 -0.83 -12.89
N VAL A 55 1.56 -1.92 -12.28
CA VAL A 55 1.82 -3.27 -12.80
C VAL A 55 1.24 -3.45 -14.21
N ARG A 56 0.04 -2.93 -14.47
CA ARG A 56 -0.57 -2.96 -15.81
C ARG A 56 0.29 -2.20 -16.83
N GLN A 57 0.74 -1.00 -16.49
CA GLN A 57 1.61 -0.20 -17.36
C GLN A 57 2.95 -0.89 -17.62
N SER A 58 3.57 -1.49 -16.60
CA SER A 58 4.81 -2.26 -16.76
C SER A 58 4.63 -3.47 -17.67
N ASN A 59 3.51 -4.20 -17.53
CA ASN A 59 3.23 -5.35 -18.40
C ASN A 59 2.93 -4.93 -19.86
N GLN A 60 2.32 -3.77 -20.07
CA GLN A 60 2.11 -3.21 -21.41
C GLN A 60 3.43 -2.78 -22.06
N ALA A 61 4.33 -2.16 -21.29
CA ALA A 61 5.66 -1.76 -21.78
C ALA A 61 6.55 -2.97 -22.13
N ALA A 62 6.43 -4.08 -21.39
CA ALA A 62 7.16 -5.32 -21.68
C ALA A 62 6.65 -6.06 -22.93
N GLY A 63 5.48 -5.69 -23.47
CA GLY A 63 4.84 -6.35 -24.61
C GLY A 63 5.30 -5.90 -26.01
N PHE A 64 6.33 -5.06 -26.13
CA PHE A 64 6.76 -4.51 -27.43
C PHE A 64 8.12 -5.04 -27.95
N GLU A 65 8.73 -6.04 -27.29
CA GLU A 65 10.05 -6.57 -27.66
C GLU A 65 9.97 -8.05 -28.06
N GLY A 66 9.20 -8.35 -29.10
CA GLY A 66 9.03 -9.74 -29.51
C GLY A 66 8.29 -9.98 -30.81
N TYR A 67 8.60 -9.25 -31.88
CA TYR A 67 8.38 -9.74 -33.26
C TYR A 67 9.46 -9.12 -34.17
N ARG A 68 10.54 -9.87 -34.37
CA ARG A 68 11.43 -9.73 -35.52
C ARG A 68 11.38 -11.04 -36.30
#